data_AF-A0A8J7XQV1-F1
#
_entry.id   AF-A0A8J7XQV1-F1
#
_cell.length_a   1.000
_cell.length_b   1.000
_cell.length_c   1.000
_cell.angle_alpha   90.00
_cell.angle_beta   90.00
_cell.angle_gamma   90.00
#
_symmetry.space_group_name_H-M   'P 1'
#
loop_
_entity.id
_entity.type
_entity.pdbx_description
1 polymer ?
#
loop_
_entity_poly.entity_id
_entity_poly.type
_entity_poly.pdbx_seq_one_letter_code
_entity_poly.pdbx_strand_id
1 'polypeptide(L)' 'TQDRIEITAQKKEESQEEKEGMKTYGRRYAGFFRSVPLPGMVKADDAKATYKNGVLEITLPKREVTKSRNLPIE' A
#
# COMPACT_ATOMS: atom_id res chain seq x y z
N THR A 1 4.09 -10.10 -5.43
CA THR A 1 4.74 -11.41 -5.25
C THR A 1 4.61 -11.85 -3.79
N GLN A 2 4.99 -13.07 -3.39
CA GLN A 2 4.80 -13.55 -2.00
C GLN A 2 5.72 -12.87 -0.96
N ASP A 3 6.70 -12.08 -1.42
CA ASP A 3 7.76 -11.44 -0.64
C ASP A 3 7.65 -9.91 -0.57
N ARG A 4 6.68 -9.27 -1.23
CA ARG A 4 6.52 -7.80 -1.22
C ARG A 4 5.08 -7.35 -1.42
N ILE A 5 4.74 -6.19 -0.88
CA ILE A 5 3.50 -5.45 -1.17
C ILE A 5 3.81 -4.36 -2.18
N GLU A 6 2.97 -4.24 -3.20
CA GLU A 6 2.99 -3.14 -4.16
C GLU A 6 1.75 -2.27 -3.94
N ILE A 7 1.99 -0.97 -3.75
CA ILE A 7 0.95 0.03 -3.48
C ILE A 7 1.01 1.05 -4.61
N THR A 8 -0.05 1.10 -5.40
CA THR A 8 -0.22 2.09 -6.47
C THR A 8 -1.43 2.96 -6.17
N ALA A 9 -1.29 4.26 -6.30
CA ALA A 9 -2.40 5.20 -6.21
C ALA A 9 -2.27 6.31 -7.24
N GLN A 10 -3.40 6.89 -7.63
CA GLN A 10 -3.44 8.08 -8.48
C GLN A 10 -4.37 9.11 -7.83
N LYS A 11 -3.92 10.36 -7.79
CA LYS A 11 -4.70 11.51 -7.33
C LYS A 11 -4.87 12.48 -8.50
N LYS A 12 -6.11 12.90 -8.75
CA LYS A 12 -6.47 13.92 -9.73
C LYS A 12 -7.15 15.06 -8.98
N GLU A 13 -6.70 16.27 -9.19
CA GLU A 13 -7.32 17.48 -8.64
C GLU A 13 -7.55 18.46 -9.79
N GLU A 14 -8.73 19.06 -9.83
CA GLU A 14 -9.05 20.16 -10.73
C GLU A 14 -9.46 21.37 -9.89
N SER A 15 -8.98 22.54 -10.26
CA SER A 15 -9.33 23.80 -9.61
C SER A 15 -9.70 24.84 -10.65
N GLN A 16 -10.63 25.71 -10.29
CA GLN A 16 -11.00 26.87 -11.07
C GLN A 16 -11.01 28.09 -10.15
N GLU A 17 -10.29 29.13 -10.51
CA GLU A 17 -10.28 30.42 -9.81
C GLU A 17 -10.69 31.53 -10.77
N GLU A 18 -11.47 32.49 -10.27
CA GLU A 18 -11.82 33.71 -10.98
C GLU A 18 -11.47 34.92 -10.10
N LYS A 19 -10.55 35.75 -10.56
CA LYS A 19 -10.10 36.97 -9.88
C LYS A 19 -9.92 38.09 -10.90
N GLU A 20 -10.50 39.25 -10.61
CA GLU A 20 -10.33 40.49 -11.39
C GLU A 20 -10.54 40.30 -12.91
N GLY A 21 -11.54 39.49 -13.29
CA GLY A 21 -11.86 39.18 -14.69
C GLY A 21 -10.96 38.13 -15.36
N MET A 22 -10.00 37.56 -14.63
CA MET A 22 -9.16 36.47 -15.09
C MET A 22 -9.66 35.12 -14.56
N LYS A 23 -9.77 34.13 -15.46
CA LYS A 23 -10.13 32.74 -15.13
C LYS A 23 -8.90 31.83 -15.23
N THR A 24 -8.58 31.14 -14.15
CA THR A 24 -7.50 30.15 -14.07
C THR A 24 -8.09 28.76 -13.90
N TYR A 25 -7.60 27.81 -14.68
CA TYR A 25 -7.96 26.39 -14.57
C TYR A 25 -6.71 25.58 -14.24
N GLY A 26 -6.67 24.99 -13.06
CA GLY A 26 -5.62 24.09 -12.60
C GLY A 26 -6.03 22.63 -12.76
N ARG A 27 -5.14 21.79 -13.26
CA ARG A 27 -5.28 20.34 -13.19
C ARG A 27 -3.99 19.74 -12.66
N ARG A 28 -4.08 18.95 -11.59
CA ARG A 28 -2.94 18.26 -10.96
C ARG A 28 -3.17 16.77 -11.00
N TYR A 29 -2.18 16.05 -11.50
CA TYR A 29 -2.14 14.59 -11.52
C TYR A 29 -0.93 14.15 -10.69
N ALA A 30 -1.14 13.25 -9.73
CA ALA A 30 -0.07 12.66 -8.94
C ALA A 30 -0.21 11.14 -8.91
N GLY A 31 0.83 10.44 -9.36
CA GLY A 31 0.95 8.99 -9.19
C GLY A 31 1.79 8.67 -7.97
N PHE A 32 1.40 7.64 -7.24
CA PHE A 32 2.16 7.08 -6.11
C PHE A 32 2.44 5.62 -6.40
N PHE A 33 3.70 5.22 -6.24
CA PHE A 33 4.10 3.83 -6.26
C PHE A 33 5.04 3.57 -5.09
N ARG A 34 4.75 2.53 -4.31
CA ARG A 34 5.64 2.02 -3.27
C ARG A 34 5.67 0.51 -3.34
N SER A 35 6.85 -0.05 -3.25
CA SER A 35 7.07 -1.49 -3.04
C SER A 35 7.71 -1.67 -1.67
N VAL A 36 7.10 -2.49 -0.82
CA VAL A 36 7.57 -2.78 0.53
C VAL A 36 7.91 -4.27 0.63
N PRO A 37 9.18 -4.64 0.82
CA PRO A 37 9.55 -6.04 1.04
C PRO A 37 9.00 -6.53 2.38
N LEU A 38 8.58 -7.79 2.42
CA LEU A 38 8.03 -8.44 3.60
C LEU A 38 9.13 -9.21 4.35
N PRO A 39 9.15 -9.16 5.69
CA PRO A 39 10.16 -9.86 6.49
C PRO A 39 9.92 -11.38 6.56
N GLY A 40 8.90 -11.91 5.89
CA GLY A 40 8.59 -13.33 5.89
C GLY A 40 7.35 -13.64 5.05
N MET A 41 7.03 -14.93 4.95
CA MET A 41 5.87 -15.39 4.19
C MET A 41 4.55 -15.00 4.87
N VAL A 42 3.59 -14.54 4.08
CA VAL A 42 2.25 -14.15 4.52
C VAL A 42 1.17 -14.96 3.81
N LYS A 43 -0.02 -15.04 4.41
CA LYS A 43 -1.23 -15.56 3.75
C LYS A 43 -1.85 -14.43 2.94
N ALA A 44 -1.41 -14.29 1.69
CA ALA A 44 -1.85 -13.18 0.82
C ALA A 44 -3.37 -13.16 0.61
N ASP A 45 -4.01 -14.33 0.55
CA ASP A 45 -5.45 -14.46 0.34
C ASP A 45 -6.28 -13.94 1.55
N ASP A 46 -5.68 -13.91 2.74
CA ASP A 46 -6.30 -13.44 3.98
C ASP A 46 -5.97 -11.96 4.29
N ALA A 47 -5.36 -11.24 3.34
CA ALA A 47 -4.99 -9.85 3.50
C ALA A 47 -6.22 -8.95 3.67
N LYS A 48 -6.12 -7.94 4.55
CA LYS A 48 -7.15 -6.92 4.74
C LYS A 48 -6.54 -5.54 4.60
N ALA A 49 -7.32 -4.60 4.05
CA ALA A 49 -6.90 -3.22 3.93
C ALA A 49 -8.05 -2.26 4.28
N THR A 50 -7.73 -1.14 4.94
CA THR A 50 -8.67 -0.06 5.21
C THR A 50 -8.05 1.29 4.88
N TYR A 51 -8.86 2.21 4.38
CA TYR A 51 -8.42 3.57 4.08
C TYR A 51 -9.31 4.56 4.82
N LYS A 52 -8.73 5.31 5.77
CA LYS A 52 -9.47 6.27 6.60
C LYS A 52 -8.63 7.50 6.84
N ASN A 53 -9.23 8.68 6.63
CA ASN A 53 -8.61 9.98 6.90
C ASN A 53 -7.21 10.15 6.27
N GLY A 54 -7.03 9.67 5.04
CA GLY A 54 -5.75 9.79 4.33
C GLY A 54 -4.74 8.67 4.62
N VAL A 55 -5.03 7.73 5.52
CA VAL A 55 -4.12 6.65 5.93
C VAL A 55 -4.60 5.32 5.38
N LEU A 56 -3.71 4.62 4.66
CA LEU A 56 -3.92 3.25 4.21
C LEU A 56 -3.29 2.29 5.22
N GLU A 57 -4.11 1.48 5.89
CA GLU A 57 -3.68 0.42 6.79
C GLU A 57 -3.85 -0.93 6.08
N ILE A 58 -2.79 -1.75 6.07
CA ILE A 58 -2.79 -3.08 5.45
C ILE A 58 -2.39 -4.10 6.51
N THR A 59 -3.26 -5.07 6.78
CA THR A 59 -3.02 -6.18 7.70
C THR A 59 -2.73 -7.45 6.90
N LEU A 60 -1.54 -8.02 7.10
CA LEU A 60 -1.10 -9.26 6.48
C LEU A 60 -0.86 -10.35 7.54
N PRO A 61 -1.68 -11.41 7.58
CA PRO A 61 -1.43 -12.54 8.45
C PRO A 61 -0.14 -13.27 8.05
N LYS A 62 0.77 -13.48 9.00
CA LYS A 62 1.96 -14.30 8.78
C LYS A 62 1.56 -15.75 8.52
N ARG A 63 2.28 -16.45 7.64
CA ARG A 63 2.20 -17.92 7.58
C ARG A 63 2.90 -18.51 8.80
N GLU A 64 2.33 -19.58 9.35
CA GLU A 64 3.01 -20.32 10.40
C GLU A 64 4.29 -20.94 9.83
N VAL A 65 5.41 -20.68 10.49
CA VAL A 65 6.66 -21.37 10.22
C VAL A 65 6.56 -22.68 11.00
N THR A 66 6.43 -23.81 10.31
CA THR A 66 6.57 -25.13 10.94
C THR A 66 7.87 -25.13 11.72
N LYS A 67 7.78 -25.14 13.07
CA LYS A 67 8.94 -25.21 13.95
C LYS A 67 9.83 -26.35 13.48
N SER A 68 11.09 -26.05 13.22
CA SER A 68 12.10 -27.06 12.91
C SER A 68 12.09 -28.12 14.00
N ARG A 69 11.90 -29.37 13.58
CA ARG A 69 11.96 -30.55 14.43
C ARG A 69 13.37 -30.62 15.00
N ASN A 70 13.52 -30.50 16.33
CA ASN A 70 14.81 -30.70 16.98
C ASN A 70 15.31 -32.10 16.62
N LEU A 71 16.40 -32.18 15.87
CA LEU A 71 17.10 -33.44 15.63
C LEU A 71 18.05 -33.65 16.82
N PRO A 72 17.84 -34.68 17.65
CA PRO A 72 18.82 -35.04 18.66
C PRO A 72 20.11 -35.49 17.96
N ILE A 73 21.25 -35.04 18.50
CA ILE A 73 22.58 -35.46 18.07
C ILE A 73 22.96 -36.69 18.89
N GLU A 74 23.46 -37.73 18.23
CA GLU A 74 24.04 -38.94 18.84
C GLU A 74 25.57 -38.83 18.90
#